data_AF-A0A5D2Z264-F1
#
_entry.id   AF-A0A5D2Z264-F1
#
_cell.length_a   1.000
_cell.length_b   1.000
_cell.length_c   1.000
_cell.angle_alpha   90.00
_cell.angle_beta   90.00
_cell.angle_gamma   90.00
#
_symmetry.space_group_name_H-M   'P 1'
#
loop_
_entity.id
_entity.type
_entity.pdbx_description
1 polymer ?
#
loop_
_entity_poly.entity_id
_entity_poly.type
_entity_poly.pdbx_seq_one_letter_code
_entity_poly.pdbx_strand_id
1 'polypeptide(L)'
;MKKWVRNIMTRCIAITPSLMVFIIGGSQGVMILSFELPFAPIPLLKFSSSSIKMGPYKNSIIVIVISWILGIGIIGINLYYLITSFVDWLVHNDVPKLGNVFIGIIVLPLMVFYIIAVIYLTCKKDIVVTYVEPQTYEATDT
;
A
#
# COMPACT_ATOMS: atom_id res chain seq x y z
N MET A 1 8.33 -25.16 -13.71
CA MET A 1 8.47 -23.86 -14.42
C MET A 1 9.79 -23.20 -14.04
N LYS A 2 10.56 -22.66 -15.00
CA LYS A 2 11.77 -21.89 -14.70
C LYS A 2 11.38 -20.63 -13.90
N LYS A 3 12.12 -20.31 -12.82
CA LYS A 3 11.79 -19.22 -11.86
C LYS A 3 11.56 -17.87 -12.54
N TRP A 4 12.30 -17.59 -13.61
CA TRP A 4 12.19 -16.35 -14.39
C TRP A 4 10.87 -16.21 -15.15
N VAL A 5 10.38 -17.29 -15.76
CA VAL A 5 9.09 -17.31 -16.47
C VAL A 5 7.93 -17.06 -15.51
N ARG A 6 7.99 -17.69 -14.33
CA ARG A 6 6.99 -17.46 -13.27
C ARG A 6 6.98 -15.99 -12.83
N ASN A 7 8.15 -15.39 -12.62
CA ASN A 7 8.27 -13.99 -12.20
C ASN A 7 7.69 -13.01 -13.24
N ILE A 8 7.95 -13.22 -14.53
CA ILE A 8 7.37 -12.40 -15.60
C ILE A 8 5.85 -12.56 -15.62
N MET A 9 5.37 -13.80 -15.64
CA MET A 9 3.93 -14.09 -15.67
C MET A 9 3.18 -13.43 -14.51
N THR A 10 3.69 -13.54 -13.27
CA THR A 10 3.06 -12.93 -12.11
C THR A 10 3.08 -11.41 -12.14
N ARG A 11 4.14 -10.78 -12.68
CA ARG A 11 4.22 -9.32 -12.81
C ARG A 11 3.30 -8.79 -13.90
N CYS A 12 3.22 -9.47 -15.04
CA CYS A 12 2.31 -9.10 -16.11
C CYS A 12 0.85 -9.14 -15.61
N ILE A 13 0.43 -10.24 -14.97
CA ILE A 13 -0.92 -10.38 -14.43
C ILE A 13 -1.24 -9.28 -13.40
N ALA A 14 -0.27 -8.93 -12.54
CA ALA A 14 -0.46 -7.88 -11.54
C ALA A 14 -0.56 -6.46 -12.14
N ILE A 15 0.16 -6.18 -13.23
CA ILE A 15 0.19 -4.85 -13.87
C ILE A 15 -0.99 -4.66 -14.86
N THR A 16 -1.49 -5.73 -15.47
CA THR A 16 -2.58 -5.66 -16.45
C THR A 16 -3.83 -4.90 -15.95
N PRO A 17 -4.39 -5.14 -14.76
CA PRO A 17 -5.61 -4.45 -14.33
C PRO A 17 -5.40 -2.95 -14.15
N SER A 18 -4.29 -2.52 -13.53
CA SER A 18 -3.98 -1.10 -13.35
C SER A 18 -3.71 -0.41 -14.69
N LEU A 19 -3.01 -1.08 -15.61
CA LEU A 19 -2.79 -0.57 -16.97
C LEU A 19 -4.10 -0.44 -17.76
N MET A 20 -5.02 -1.39 -17.64
CA MET A 20 -6.31 -1.35 -18.33
C MET A 20 -7.17 -0.17 -17.85
N VAL A 21 -7.22 0.05 -16.53
CA VAL A 21 -7.94 1.19 -15.95
C VAL A 21 -7.31 2.53 -16.35
N PHE A 22 -5.98 2.60 -16.44
CA PHE A 22 -5.28 3.78 -16.93
C PHE A 22 -5.63 4.10 -18.40
N ILE A 23 -5.63 3.11 -19.28
CA ILE A 23 -5.93 3.29 -20.71
C ILE A 23 -7.39 3.72 -20.91
N ILE A 24 -8.33 3.13 -20.18
CA ILE A 24 -9.78 3.43 -20.33
C ILE A 24 -10.14 4.74 -19.64
N GLY A 25 -9.63 4.96 -18.42
CA GLY A 25 -9.99 6.11 -17.60
C GLY A 25 -9.22 7.39 -17.93
N GLY A 26 -8.13 7.33 -18.70
CA GLY A 26 -7.29 8.50 -18.99
C GLY A 26 -6.80 9.18 -17.71
N SER A 27 -7.10 10.48 -17.55
CA SER A 27 -6.80 11.24 -16.32
C SER A 27 -7.59 10.78 -15.09
N GLN A 28 -8.65 9.99 -15.25
CA GLN A 28 -9.42 9.41 -14.14
C GLN A 28 -8.80 8.07 -13.70
N GLY A 29 -8.09 7.38 -14.61
CA GLY A 29 -7.43 6.11 -14.32
C GLY A 29 -6.32 6.21 -13.27
N VAL A 30 -5.68 7.38 -13.15
CA VAL A 30 -4.67 7.65 -12.10
C VAL A 30 -5.27 7.71 -10.69
N MET A 31 -6.56 7.98 -10.54
CA MET A 31 -7.22 7.91 -9.22
C MET A 31 -7.29 6.47 -8.72
N ILE A 32 -7.57 5.50 -9.60
CA ILE A 32 -7.62 4.09 -9.22
C ILE A 32 -6.26 3.60 -8.75
N LEU A 33 -5.18 4.01 -9.43
CA LEU A 33 -3.81 3.66 -9.03
C LEU A 33 -3.45 4.20 -7.63
N SER A 34 -3.96 5.37 -7.28
CA SER A 34 -3.69 6.02 -5.98
C SER A 34 -4.28 5.25 -4.79
N PHE A 35 -5.24 4.35 -5.02
CA PHE A 35 -5.72 3.41 -3.99
C PHE A 35 -4.73 2.29 -3.68
N GLU A 36 -3.87 1.89 -4.62
CA GLU A 36 -2.92 0.77 -4.42
C GLU A 36 -1.66 1.20 -3.67
N LEU A 37 -1.20 2.41 -3.94
CA LEU A 37 0.08 2.97 -3.48
C LEU A 37 0.32 2.94 -1.96
N PRO A 38 -0.62 3.35 -1.08
CA PRO A 38 -0.35 3.41 0.36
C PRO A 38 -0.22 2.04 1.03
N PHE A 39 -0.67 0.94 0.40
CA PHE A 39 -0.52 -0.41 0.96
C PHE A 39 0.87 -1.02 0.77
N ALA A 40 1.71 -0.46 -0.09
CA ALA A 40 3.09 -0.91 -0.28
C ALA A 40 4.04 -0.48 0.87
N PRO A 41 4.07 0.80 1.30
CA PRO A 41 4.99 1.24 2.36
C PRO A 41 4.60 0.74 3.75
N ILE A 42 3.30 0.56 4.07
CA ILE A 42 2.85 0.18 5.42
C ILE A 42 3.48 -1.14 5.90
N PRO A 43 3.37 -2.27 5.16
CA PRO A 43 4.00 -3.52 5.59
C PRO A 43 5.52 -3.41 5.64
N LEU A 44 6.12 -2.76 4.64
CA LEU A 44 7.58 -2.64 4.53
C LEU A 44 8.18 -1.89 5.72
N LEU A 45 7.57 -0.78 6.13
CA LEU A 45 8.01 -0.01 7.30
C LEU A 45 7.87 -0.80 8.58
N LYS A 46 6.78 -1.55 8.73
CA LYS A 46 6.53 -2.39 9.91
C LYS A 46 7.50 -3.57 9.99
N PHE A 47 7.82 -4.21 8.86
CA PHE A 47 8.80 -5.30 8.78
C PHE A 47 10.22 -4.79 9.06
N SER A 48 10.62 -3.69 8.40
CA SER A 48 11.97 -3.11 8.52
C SER A 48 12.25 -2.51 9.91
N SER A 49 11.21 -2.05 10.61
CA SER A 49 11.35 -1.41 11.93
C SER A 49 11.21 -2.36 13.12
N SER A 50 10.79 -3.61 12.90
CA SER A 50 10.48 -4.54 13.98
C SER A 50 11.69 -5.41 14.36
N SER A 51 12.18 -5.25 15.60
CA SER A 51 13.18 -6.13 16.20
C SER A 51 12.72 -7.60 16.24
N ILE A 52 11.41 -7.82 16.33
CA ILE A 52 10.79 -9.14 16.45
C ILE A 52 10.80 -9.92 15.12
N LYS A 53 11.00 -9.22 14.00
CA LYS A 53 11.02 -9.79 12.64
C LYS A 53 12.42 -9.81 12.01
N MET A 54 13.28 -8.83 12.32
CA MET A 54 14.67 -8.78 11.81
C MET A 54 15.72 -9.32 12.79
N GLY A 55 15.37 -9.61 14.05
CA GLY A 55 16.31 -10.13 15.04
C GLY A 55 17.55 -9.23 15.21
N PRO A 56 18.79 -9.77 15.14
CA PRO A 56 20.02 -9.02 15.34
C PRO A 56 20.35 -8.05 14.18
N TYR A 57 19.74 -8.21 13.01
CA TYR A 57 19.95 -7.34 11.83
C TYR A 57 18.97 -6.17 11.76
N LYS A 58 18.42 -5.76 12.92
CA LYS A 58 17.50 -4.64 13.01
C LYS A 58 18.18 -3.35 12.51
N ASN A 59 17.45 -2.60 11.70
CA ASN A 59 17.89 -1.29 11.25
C ASN A 59 18.11 -0.32 12.44
N SER A 60 19.05 0.62 12.29
CA SER A 60 19.35 1.61 13.34
C SER A 60 18.11 2.47 13.65
N ILE A 61 17.96 2.88 14.92
CA ILE A 61 16.81 3.68 15.38
C ILE A 61 16.63 4.94 14.51
N ILE A 62 17.73 5.54 14.04
CA ILE A 62 17.72 6.73 13.19
C ILE A 62 17.05 6.44 11.84
N VAL A 63 17.42 5.33 11.19
CA VAL A 63 16.87 4.94 9.89
C VAL A 63 15.40 4.57 10.03
N ILE A 64 15.02 3.94 11.14
CA ILE A 64 13.61 3.63 11.46
C ILE A 64 12.80 4.92 11.54
N VAL A 65 13.24 5.91 12.33
CA VAL A 65 12.52 7.18 12.51
C VAL A 65 12.38 7.92 11.18
N ILE A 66 13.46 8.05 10.42
CA ILE A 66 13.44 8.71 9.10
C ILE A 66 12.49 7.97 8.14
N SER A 67 12.55 6.65 8.10
CA SER A 67 11.69 5.84 7.23
C SER A 67 10.21 5.98 7.59
N TRP A 68 9.87 6.06 8.88
CA TRP A 68 8.49 6.30 9.32
C TRP A 68 7.99 7.69 8.97
N ILE A 69 8.83 8.73 9.09
CA ILE A 69 8.48 10.10 8.68
C ILE A 69 8.19 10.14 7.17
N LEU A 70 9.11 9.59 6.36
CA LEU A 70 8.92 9.52 4.91
C LEU A 70 7.70 8.67 4.53
N GLY A 71 7.51 7.55 5.22
CA GLY A 71 6.39 6.64 5.02
C GLY A 71 5.04 7.28 5.26
N ILE A 72 4.88 7.93 6.41
CA ILE A 72 3.67 8.68 6.76
C ILE A 72 3.47 9.84 5.78
N GLY A 73 4.54 10.54 5.39
CA GLY A 73 4.49 11.60 4.39
C GLY A 73 3.95 11.12 3.05
N ILE A 74 4.47 10.01 2.52
CA ILE A 74 4.02 9.43 1.24
C ILE A 74 2.56 8.99 1.33
N ILE A 75 2.17 8.29 2.42
CA ILE A 75 0.79 7.85 2.64
C ILE A 75 -0.15 9.06 2.70
N GLY A 76 0.22 10.11 3.43
CA GLY A 76 -0.55 11.34 3.56
C GLY A 76 -0.75 12.07 2.24
N ILE A 77 0.33 12.24 1.45
CA ILE A 77 0.26 12.88 0.13
C ILE A 77 -0.60 12.05 -0.83
N ASN A 78 -0.49 10.72 -0.82
CA ASN A 78 -1.33 9.86 -1.66
C ASN A 78 -2.81 9.97 -1.27
N LEU A 79 -3.11 9.98 0.03
CA LEU A 79 -4.47 10.13 0.51
C LEU A 79 -5.07 11.49 0.15
N TYR A 80 -4.28 12.56 0.28
CA TYR A 80 -4.67 13.90 -0.14
C TYR A 80 -4.95 13.98 -1.64
N TYR A 81 -4.05 13.45 -2.47
CA TYR A 81 -4.23 13.41 -3.92
C TYR A 81 -5.48 12.61 -4.31
N LEU A 82 -5.69 11.46 -3.68
CA LEU A 82 -6.87 10.62 -3.92
C LEU A 82 -8.18 11.35 -3.62
N ILE A 83 -8.28 12.00 -2.44
CA ILE A 83 -9.49 12.74 -2.05
C ILE A 83 -9.70 13.93 -2.98
N THR A 84 -8.67 14.72 -3.24
CA THR A 84 -8.80 15.93 -4.06
C THR A 84 -9.13 15.60 -5.51
N SER A 85 -8.46 14.62 -6.12
CA SER A 85 -8.81 14.15 -7.47
C SER A 85 -10.21 13.57 -7.55
N PHE A 86 -10.67 12.85 -6.52
CA PHE A 86 -12.04 12.34 -6.48
C PHE A 86 -13.09 13.44 -6.39
N VAL A 87 -12.89 14.42 -5.50
CA VAL A 87 -13.82 15.55 -5.36
C VAL A 87 -13.82 16.41 -6.62
N ASP A 88 -12.64 16.68 -7.19
CA ASP A 88 -12.50 17.45 -8.43
C ASP A 88 -13.23 16.77 -9.60
N TRP A 89 -13.06 15.46 -9.75
CA TRP A 89 -13.80 14.66 -10.72
C TRP A 89 -15.31 14.70 -10.47
N LEU A 90 -15.75 14.57 -9.21
CA LEU A 90 -17.18 14.57 -8.88
C LEU A 90 -17.86 15.92 -9.20
N VAL A 91 -17.13 17.04 -9.14
CA VAL A 91 -17.68 18.39 -9.37
C VAL A 91 -17.66 18.77 -10.86
N HIS A 92 -16.65 18.35 -11.62
CA HIS A 92 -16.44 18.79 -13.00
C HIS A 92 -16.92 17.80 -14.09
N ASN A 93 -17.49 16.65 -13.71
CA ASN A 93 -17.92 15.63 -14.67
C ASN A 93 -19.24 16.00 -15.37
N ASP A 94 -19.35 15.65 -16.65
CA ASP A 94 -20.50 15.87 -17.53
C ASP A 94 -21.74 14.99 -17.23
N VAL A 95 -21.67 14.16 -16.19
CA VAL A 95 -22.80 13.31 -15.78
C VAL A 95 -23.94 14.14 -15.19
N PRO A 96 -25.21 13.71 -15.35
CA PRO A 96 -26.36 14.43 -14.80
C PRO A 96 -26.22 14.61 -13.28
N LYS A 97 -26.63 15.78 -12.76
CA LYS A 97 -26.51 16.14 -11.33
C LYS A 97 -27.05 15.06 -10.38
N LEU A 98 -28.12 14.37 -10.78
CA LEU A 98 -28.70 13.27 -10.02
C LEU A 98 -27.75 12.05 -9.94
N GLY A 99 -27.06 11.73 -11.04
CA GLY A 99 -26.06 10.67 -11.10
C GLY A 99 -24.85 10.96 -10.20
N ASN A 100 -24.36 12.21 -10.20
CA ASN A 100 -23.29 12.63 -9.29
C ASN A 100 -23.66 12.48 -7.82
N VAL A 101 -24.90 12.79 -7.44
CA VAL A 101 -25.37 12.61 -6.06
C VAL A 101 -25.38 11.12 -5.66
N PHE A 102 -25.87 10.22 -6.52
CA PHE A 102 -25.84 8.78 -6.24
C PHE A 102 -24.41 8.23 -6.14
N ILE A 103 -23.53 8.65 -7.04
CA ILE A 103 -22.11 8.25 -7.03
C ILE A 103 -21.45 8.75 -5.74
N GLY A 104 -21.69 10.01 -5.34
CA GLY A 104 -21.20 10.55 -4.08
C GLY A 104 -21.70 9.78 -2.87
N ILE A 105 -22.99 9.46 -2.81
CA ILE A 105 -23.61 8.69 -1.71
C ILE A 105 -22.97 7.31 -1.55
N ILE A 106 -22.54 6.67 -2.64
CA ILE A 106 -21.92 5.33 -2.60
C ILE A 106 -20.42 5.41 -2.35
N VAL A 107 -19.71 6.28 -3.08
CA VAL A 107 -18.24 6.30 -3.08
C VAL A 107 -17.66 7.05 -1.87
N LEU A 108 -18.35 8.07 -1.36
CA LEU A 108 -17.91 8.81 -0.18
C LEU A 108 -17.83 7.95 1.09
N PRO A 109 -18.84 7.14 1.48
CA PRO A 109 -18.69 6.24 2.63
C PRO A 109 -17.64 5.16 2.41
N LEU A 110 -17.46 4.69 1.16
CA LEU A 110 -16.39 3.76 0.82
C LEU A 110 -15.01 4.40 0.99
N MET A 111 -14.86 5.67 0.61
CA MET A 111 -13.64 6.46 0.85
C MET A 111 -13.37 6.68 2.33
N VAL A 112 -14.39 6.96 3.14
CA VAL A 112 -14.24 7.08 4.60
C VAL A 112 -13.78 5.74 5.19
N PHE A 113 -14.40 4.63 4.78
CA PHE A 113 -13.98 3.29 5.20
C PHE A 113 -12.52 3.01 4.81
N TYR A 114 -12.12 3.39 3.60
CA TYR A 114 -10.74 3.26 3.12
C TYR A 114 -9.74 4.06 3.98
N ILE A 115 -10.05 5.33 4.28
CA ILE A 115 -9.21 6.18 5.16
C ILE A 115 -9.07 5.53 6.54
N ILE A 116 -10.18 5.06 7.12
CA ILE A 116 -10.17 4.37 8.41
C ILE A 116 -9.30 3.11 8.34
N ALA A 117 -9.40 2.32 7.27
CA ALA A 117 -8.60 1.12 7.09
C ALA A 117 -7.10 1.43 6.99
N VAL A 118 -6.71 2.48 6.25
CA VAL A 118 -5.30 2.92 6.13
C VAL A 118 -4.76 3.40 7.48
N ILE A 119 -5.52 4.22 8.21
CA ILE A 119 -5.13 4.68 9.55
C ILE A 119 -5.01 3.48 10.51
N TYR A 120 -6.00 2.59 10.50
CA TYR A 120 -5.99 1.37 11.30
C TYR A 120 -4.76 0.50 11.01
N LEU A 121 -4.44 0.26 9.74
CA LEU A 121 -3.28 -0.55 9.36
C LEU A 121 -1.94 0.10 9.73
N THR A 122 -1.87 1.43 9.65
CA THR A 122 -0.69 2.20 10.05
C THR A 122 -0.47 2.13 11.56
N CYS A 123 -1.54 2.24 12.36
CA CYS A 123 -1.49 2.16 13.82
C CYS A 123 -1.48 0.73 14.38
N LYS A 124 -1.86 -0.28 13.58
CA LYS A 124 -1.91 -1.67 14.01
C LYS A 124 -0.51 -2.13 14.44
N LYS A 125 -0.36 -2.46 15.72
CA LYS A 125 0.89 -3.01 16.26
C LYS A 125 1.17 -4.40 15.67
N ASP A 126 2.42 -4.64 15.30
CA ASP A 126 2.88 -5.97 14.87
C ASP A 126 3.23 -6.81 16.09
N ILE A 127 2.47 -7.89 16.29
CA ILE A 127 2.57 -8.78 17.46
C ILE A 127 3.19 -10.15 17.14
N VAL A 128 3.40 -10.45 15.86
CA VAL A 128 3.86 -11.78 15.42
C VAL A 128 5.38 -11.82 15.34
N VAL A 129 5.98 -12.75 16.09
CA VAL A 129 7.40 -13.11 16.03
C VAL A 129 7.64 -13.93 14.77
N THR A 130 8.57 -13.50 13.91
CA THR A 130 8.91 -14.23 12.67
C THR A 130 10.40 -14.55 12.58
N TYR A 131 11.21 -14.00 13.49
CA TYR A 131 12.62 -14.37 13.59
C TYR A 131 12.76 -15.79 14.14
N VAL A 132 13.37 -16.66 13.35
CA VAL A 132 13.83 -17.99 13.79
C VAL A 132 15.36 -17.93 13.75
N GLU A 133 15.99 -18.18 14.89
CA GLU A 133 17.45 -18.24 14.97
C GLU A 133 17.96 -19.38 14.08
N PRO A 134 18.91 -19.12 13.17
CA PRO A 134 19.49 -20.18 12.37
C PRO A 134 20.17 -21.15 13.33
N GLN A 135 19.70 -22.41 13.37
CA GLN A 135 20.37 -23.48 14.09
C GLN A 135 21.80 -23.56 13.53
N THR A 136 22.79 -23.13 14.31
CA THR A 136 24.18 -23.50 14.07
C THR A 136 24.21 -25.01 14.15
N TYR A 137 24.37 -25.68 13.02
CA TYR A 137 24.83 -27.06 13.01
C TYR A 137 26.24 -27.02 13.60
N GLU A 138 26.35 -27.04 14.93
CA GLU A 138 27.56 -27.48 15.58
C GLU A 138 27.81 -28.88 15.01
N ALA A 139 28.86 -28.99 14.21
CA ALA A 139 29.47 -30.28 13.92
C ALA A 139 30.09 -30.77 15.23
N THR A 140 29.25 -31.17 16.18
CA THR A 140 29.60 -32.06 17.28
C THR A 140 29.52 -33.47 16.73
N ASP A 141 30.55 -33.88 16.02
CA ASP A 141 30.93 -35.29 15.91
C ASP A 141 32.45 -35.32 15.64
N THR A 142 33.15 -35.47 16.76
CA THR A 142 34.41 -36.23 16.99
C THR A 142 35.52 -36.19 15.94
#